data_AF-A0A916DMV4-F1
#
_entry.id   AF-A0A916DMV4-F1
#
_cell.length_a   1.000
_cell.length_b   1.000
_cell.length_c   1.000
_cell.angle_alpha   90.00
_cell.angle_beta   90.00
_cell.angle_gamma   90.00
#
_symmetry.space_group_name_H-M   'P 1'
#
loop_
_entity.id
_entity.type
_entity.pdbx_description
1 polymer ?
#
loop_
_entity_poly.entity_id
_entity_poly.type
_entity_poly.pdbx_seq_one_letter_code
_entity_poly.pdbx_strand_id
1 'polypeptide(L)'
;MKPWYRHFIGTFVFCAVAVAAAWYVGGWAAVATVIFLTVLETSLSFDNAVVNAGILANWNEVWRRRFLTWGMFIAVFGMRLVFPVVIVAVAGGVGPVAAVNLAVNDPQEYGRVLAAAHHQIAAFGGAFLMMVYLHFFVAAHKTEHWLVAIERPLTRLGKMEAVEAALTLALLLVASHLIDGDVRRGEFVVAGVWGVVTFILTKGLTAFLGGDAEENHTRVVKQGAAGFLYLELLDASFSFDGVVGAFALTHNLVIITLGLGAGAMFVRSFTLLLVERGTLDTYRFLEHGAFWAVGVLAVIMLAGVEFHIPEAITGLLGGLLIVLALGSSIVANRKEAQVSVKGDTQ
;
A
#
# COMPACT_ATOMS: atom_id res chain seq x y z
N MET A 1 23.72 -16.69 -2.93
CA MET A 1 22.36 -16.12 -3.01
C MET A 1 21.36 -17.27 -3.09
N LYS A 2 20.23 -17.20 -2.38
CA LYS A 2 19.17 -18.20 -2.56
C LYS A 2 18.60 -18.07 -3.99
N PRO A 3 18.22 -19.17 -4.65
CA PRO A 3 17.51 -19.10 -5.93
C PRO A 3 16.21 -18.30 -5.80
N TRP A 4 15.89 -17.48 -6.80
CA TRP A 4 14.69 -16.61 -6.79
C TRP A 4 13.39 -17.37 -6.51
N TYR A 5 13.27 -18.61 -7.04
CA TYR A 5 12.06 -19.42 -6.89
C TYR A 5 11.81 -19.83 -5.43
N ARG A 6 12.83 -19.84 -4.56
CA ARG A 6 12.64 -20.20 -3.14
C ARG A 6 11.74 -19.22 -2.39
N HIS A 7 11.68 -17.95 -2.82
CA HIS A 7 10.77 -16.96 -2.23
C HIS A 7 9.30 -17.21 -2.55
N PHE A 8 9.02 -17.99 -3.60
CA PHE A 8 7.67 -18.25 -4.09
C PHE A 8 7.16 -19.65 -3.74
N ILE A 9 7.98 -20.55 -3.17
CA ILE A 9 7.53 -21.91 -2.83
C ILE A 9 6.31 -21.86 -1.90
N GLY A 10 6.39 -21.09 -0.81
CA GLY A 10 5.26 -20.94 0.12
C GLY A 10 4.03 -20.34 -0.56
N THR A 11 4.24 -19.37 -1.45
CA THR A 11 3.17 -18.73 -2.24
C THR A 11 2.50 -19.69 -3.19
N PHE A 12 3.26 -20.52 -3.92
CA PHE A 12 2.70 -21.54 -4.81
C PHE A 12 1.94 -22.62 -4.04
N VAL A 13 2.44 -23.06 -2.88
CA VAL A 13 1.73 -23.98 -2.00
C VAL A 13 0.42 -23.37 -1.52
N PHE A 14 0.44 -22.12 -1.05
CA PHE A 14 -0.77 -21.40 -0.64
C PHE A 14 -1.77 -21.27 -1.80
N CYS A 15 -1.31 -20.90 -3.00
CA CYS A 15 -2.17 -20.80 -4.19
C CYS A 15 -2.79 -22.14 -4.55
N ALA A 16 -2.05 -23.25 -4.49
CA ALA A 16 -2.58 -24.57 -4.75
C ALA A 16 -3.69 -24.94 -3.74
N VAL A 17 -3.47 -24.65 -2.45
CA VAL A 17 -4.49 -24.84 -1.41
C VAL A 17 -5.69 -23.94 -1.64
N ALA A 18 -5.48 -22.67 -1.99
CA ALA A 18 -6.55 -21.71 -2.27
C ALA A 18 -7.40 -22.13 -3.48
N VAL A 19 -6.78 -22.62 -4.56
CA VAL A 19 -7.48 -23.17 -5.73
C VAL A 19 -8.27 -24.42 -5.37
N ALA A 20 -7.69 -25.35 -4.60
CA ALA A 20 -8.39 -26.56 -4.15
C ALA A 20 -9.59 -26.22 -3.25
N ALA A 21 -9.42 -25.27 -2.32
CA ALA A 21 -10.49 -24.78 -1.47
C ALA A 21 -11.58 -24.05 -2.26
N ALA A 22 -11.20 -23.23 -3.25
CA ALA A 22 -12.15 -22.55 -4.14
C ALA A 22 -12.99 -23.55 -4.94
N TRP A 23 -12.33 -24.59 -5.49
CA TRP A 23 -13.03 -25.66 -6.19
C TRP A 23 -14.03 -26.39 -5.29
N TYR A 24 -13.66 -26.67 -4.04
CA TYR A 24 -14.57 -27.28 -3.07
C TYR A 24 -15.77 -26.38 -2.72
N VAL A 25 -15.56 -25.07 -2.60
CA VAL A 25 -16.60 -24.10 -2.21
C VAL A 25 -17.57 -23.78 -3.35
N GLY A 26 -17.09 -23.67 -4.59
CA GLY A 26 -17.91 -23.17 -5.71
C GLY A 26 -17.50 -23.66 -7.09
N GLY A 27 -16.76 -24.77 -7.16
CA GLY A 27 -16.34 -25.40 -8.42
C GLY A 27 -15.40 -24.53 -9.26
N TRP A 28 -15.41 -24.77 -10.58
CA TRP A 28 -14.51 -24.10 -11.51
C TRP A 28 -14.75 -22.60 -11.65
N ALA A 29 -15.98 -22.13 -11.44
CA ALA A 29 -16.29 -20.70 -11.42
C ALA A 29 -15.54 -19.99 -10.27
N ALA A 30 -15.60 -20.56 -9.06
CA ALA A 30 -14.86 -20.04 -7.91
C ALA A 30 -13.34 -20.08 -8.12
N VAL A 31 -12.81 -21.13 -8.76
CA VAL A 31 -11.40 -21.20 -9.14
C VAL A 31 -11.01 -20.06 -10.08
N ALA A 32 -11.81 -19.80 -11.12
CA ALA A 32 -11.56 -18.70 -12.05
C ALA A 32 -11.57 -17.35 -11.34
N THR A 33 -12.54 -17.13 -10.43
CA THR A 33 -12.60 -15.91 -9.61
C THR A 33 -11.38 -15.77 -8.70
N VAL A 34 -10.94 -16.83 -8.01
CA VAL A 34 -9.73 -16.79 -7.17
C VAL A 34 -8.50 -16.44 -7.99
N ILE A 35 -8.32 -17.06 -9.17
CA ILE A 35 -7.18 -16.75 -10.05
C ILE A 35 -7.21 -15.28 -10.48
N PHE A 36 -8.38 -14.79 -10.90
CA PHE A 36 -8.52 -13.39 -11.30
C PHE A 36 -8.20 -12.43 -10.15
N LEU A 37 -8.76 -12.68 -8.96
CA LEU A 37 -8.50 -11.89 -7.76
C LEU A 37 -7.03 -11.92 -7.35
N THR A 38 -6.36 -13.06 -7.48
CA THR A 38 -4.92 -13.18 -7.23
C THR A 38 -4.12 -12.29 -8.18
N VAL A 39 -4.45 -12.30 -9.48
CA VAL A 39 -3.78 -11.46 -10.48
C VAL A 39 -4.07 -9.97 -10.23
N LEU A 40 -5.33 -9.64 -9.95
CA LEU A 40 -5.77 -8.28 -9.65
C LEU A 40 -5.02 -7.72 -8.45
N GLU A 41 -5.02 -8.43 -7.33
CA GLU A 41 -4.32 -8.03 -6.11
C GLU A 41 -2.81 -7.92 -6.32
N THR A 42 -2.20 -8.89 -7.02
CA THR A 42 -0.75 -8.84 -7.29
C THR A 42 -0.38 -7.63 -8.13
N SER A 43 -1.26 -7.24 -9.07
CA SER A 43 -1.02 -6.13 -9.98
C SER A 43 -1.23 -4.78 -9.28
N LEU A 44 -2.31 -4.63 -8.52
CA LEU A 44 -2.64 -3.40 -7.80
C LEU A 44 -1.67 -3.11 -6.65
N SER A 45 -1.15 -4.15 -6.00
CA SER A 45 -0.29 -4.02 -4.82
C SER A 45 1.21 -4.15 -5.15
N PHE A 46 1.61 -4.07 -6.42
CA PHE A 46 3.02 -4.23 -6.80
C PHE A 46 3.90 -3.06 -6.34
N ASP A 47 3.40 -1.83 -6.48
CA ASP A 47 4.05 -0.62 -5.97
C ASP A 47 4.21 -0.65 -4.44
N ASN A 48 3.19 -1.15 -3.72
CA ASN A 48 3.29 -1.43 -2.29
C ASN A 48 4.45 -2.40 -1.98
N ALA A 49 4.65 -3.44 -2.80
CA ALA A 49 5.77 -4.35 -2.63
C ALA A 49 7.13 -3.63 -2.66
N VAL A 50 7.26 -2.61 -3.51
CA VAL A 50 8.47 -1.79 -3.69
C VAL A 50 8.65 -0.82 -2.51
N VAL A 51 7.59 -0.14 -2.07
CA VAL A 51 7.62 0.75 -0.89
C VAL A 51 8.02 -0.02 0.37
N ASN A 52 7.36 -1.16 0.62
CA ASN A 52 7.68 -2.03 1.74
C ASN A 52 9.12 -2.55 1.68
N ALA A 53 9.62 -2.86 0.48
CA ALA A 53 11.00 -3.29 0.30
C ALA A 53 12.00 -2.19 0.67
N GLY A 54 11.70 -0.93 0.37
CA GLY A 54 12.56 0.21 0.74
C GLY A 54 12.69 0.38 2.25
N ILE A 55 11.57 0.23 2.96
CA ILE A 55 11.53 0.30 4.42
C ILE A 55 12.29 -0.90 5.04
N LEU A 56 12.05 -2.12 4.54
CA LEU A 56 12.66 -3.35 5.06
C LEU A 56 14.14 -3.52 4.72
N ALA A 57 14.64 -2.86 3.67
CA ALA A 57 16.03 -2.95 3.22
C ALA A 57 17.03 -2.63 4.34
N ASN A 58 16.66 -1.76 5.28
CA ASN A 58 17.54 -1.32 6.37
C ASN A 58 17.29 -2.06 7.70
N TRP A 59 16.37 -3.03 7.72
CA TRP A 59 16.01 -3.75 8.95
C TRP A 59 16.85 -5.00 9.14
N ASN A 60 17.06 -5.38 10.41
CA ASN A 60 17.73 -6.63 10.74
C ASN A 60 16.90 -7.88 10.35
N GLU A 61 17.57 -9.03 10.28
CA GLU A 61 16.97 -10.31 9.89
C GLU A 61 15.79 -10.73 10.79
N VAL A 62 15.80 -10.36 12.08
CA VAL A 62 14.73 -10.72 13.03
C VAL A 62 13.43 -10.00 12.66
N TRP A 63 13.50 -8.69 12.40
CA TRP A 63 12.33 -7.91 12.01
C TRP A 63 11.85 -8.24 10.61
N ARG A 64 12.77 -8.55 9.67
CA ARG A 64 12.41 -9.11 8.37
C ARG A 64 11.63 -10.42 8.53
N ARG A 65 12.07 -11.34 9.40
CA ARG A 65 11.32 -12.58 9.68
C ARG A 65 9.97 -12.34 10.33
N ARG A 66 9.87 -11.40 11.27
CA ARG A 66 8.58 -11.05 11.90
C ARG A 66 7.59 -10.47 10.89
N PHE A 67 8.08 -9.62 9.99
CA PHE A 67 7.31 -9.18 8.84
C PHE A 67 6.81 -10.38 8.03
N LEU A 68 7.63 -11.39 7.79
CA LEU A 68 7.20 -12.58 7.06
C LEU A 68 6.23 -13.50 7.76
N THR A 69 6.29 -13.61 9.08
CA THR A 69 5.42 -14.53 9.81
C THR A 69 4.13 -13.82 10.24
N TRP A 70 4.28 -12.78 11.05
CA TRP A 70 3.16 -12.09 11.68
C TRP A 70 2.52 -11.13 10.71
N GLY A 71 3.33 -10.38 9.97
CA GLY A 71 2.79 -9.45 8.99
C GLY A 71 2.06 -10.18 7.87
N MET A 72 2.48 -11.40 7.49
CA MET A 72 1.76 -12.20 6.49
C MET A 72 0.39 -12.62 7.00
N PHE A 73 0.32 -13.04 8.25
CA PHE A 73 -0.95 -13.36 8.89
C PHE A 73 -1.87 -12.13 8.99
N ILE A 74 -1.32 -10.97 9.37
CA ILE A 74 -2.07 -9.71 9.47
C ILE A 74 -2.51 -9.23 8.08
N ALA A 75 -1.65 -9.23 7.07
CA ALA A 75 -2.03 -8.86 5.71
C ALA A 75 -3.15 -9.76 5.17
N VAL A 76 -3.03 -11.08 5.27
CA VAL A 76 -4.01 -12.01 4.69
C VAL A 76 -5.30 -12.07 5.51
N PHE A 77 -5.23 -12.27 6.83
CA PHE A 77 -6.42 -12.45 7.66
C PHE A 77 -6.85 -11.14 8.32
N GLY A 78 -5.91 -10.36 8.84
CA GLY A 78 -6.21 -9.06 9.44
C GLY A 78 -6.86 -8.12 8.42
N MET A 79 -6.17 -7.82 7.31
CA MET A 79 -6.63 -6.77 6.40
C MET A 79 -7.75 -7.18 5.45
N ARG A 80 -7.87 -8.47 5.11
CA ARG A 80 -8.85 -8.94 4.12
C ARG A 80 -10.06 -9.63 4.72
N LEU A 81 -9.97 -10.11 5.97
CA LEU A 81 -11.09 -10.73 6.67
C LEU A 81 -11.55 -9.90 7.87
N VAL A 82 -10.65 -9.58 8.81
CA VAL A 82 -11.02 -8.89 10.05
C VAL A 82 -11.35 -7.42 9.81
N PHE A 83 -10.54 -6.71 9.03
CA PHE A 83 -10.69 -5.27 8.81
C PHE A 83 -12.00 -4.89 8.11
N PRO A 84 -12.44 -5.58 7.04
CA PRO A 84 -13.75 -5.32 6.46
C PRO A 84 -14.89 -5.53 7.46
N VAL A 85 -14.78 -6.53 8.34
CA VAL A 85 -15.80 -6.82 9.37
C VAL A 85 -15.84 -5.69 10.40
N VAL A 86 -14.67 -5.16 10.81
CA VAL A 86 -14.59 -4.00 11.70
C VAL A 86 -15.23 -2.78 11.07
N ILE A 87 -14.97 -2.53 9.78
CA ILE A 87 -15.60 -1.43 9.04
C ILE A 87 -17.12 -1.58 9.05
N VAL A 88 -17.64 -2.75 8.67
CA VAL A 88 -19.09 -2.99 8.63
C VAL A 88 -19.71 -2.85 10.03
N ALA A 89 -19.02 -3.28 11.08
CA ALA A 89 -19.49 -3.09 12.45
C ALA A 89 -19.63 -1.60 12.81
N VAL A 90 -18.61 -0.79 12.49
CA VAL A 90 -18.61 0.65 12.79
C VAL A 90 -19.59 1.41 11.89
N ALA A 91 -19.52 1.22 10.58
CA ALA A 91 -20.36 1.93 9.61
C ALA A 91 -21.83 1.50 9.66
N GLY A 92 -22.09 0.22 9.91
CA GLY A 92 -23.44 -0.31 10.09
C GLY A 92 -24.02 -0.06 11.48
N GLY A 93 -23.22 0.42 12.44
CA GLY A 93 -23.65 0.57 13.84
C GLY A 93 -24.05 -0.75 14.50
N VAL A 94 -23.49 -1.86 14.04
CA VAL A 94 -23.80 -3.22 14.52
C VAL A 94 -22.65 -3.80 15.33
N GLY A 95 -22.97 -4.67 16.29
CA GLY A 95 -21.94 -5.35 17.06
C GLY A 95 -21.05 -6.26 16.17
N PRO A 96 -19.79 -6.54 16.56
CA PRO A 96 -18.88 -7.36 15.74
C PRO A 96 -19.43 -8.74 15.37
N VAL A 97 -20.16 -9.39 16.29
CA VAL A 97 -20.80 -10.68 16.05
C VAL A 97 -21.90 -10.56 14.99
N ALA A 98 -22.67 -9.47 15.00
CA ALA A 98 -23.69 -9.21 14.00
C ALA A 98 -23.07 -8.89 12.63
N ALA A 99 -21.94 -8.18 12.59
CA ALA A 99 -21.20 -7.95 11.35
C ALA A 99 -20.67 -9.27 10.74
N VAL A 100 -20.15 -10.19 11.56
CA VAL A 100 -19.77 -11.54 11.11
C VAL A 100 -20.98 -12.33 10.62
N ASN A 101 -22.10 -12.25 11.34
CA ASN A 101 -23.34 -12.90 10.94
C ASN A 101 -23.84 -12.38 9.58
N LEU A 102 -23.77 -11.06 9.37
CA LEU A 102 -24.10 -10.43 8.09
C LEU A 102 -23.15 -10.91 6.99
N ALA A 103 -21.85 -10.92 7.24
CA ALA A 103 -20.83 -11.43 6.33
C ALA A 103 -21.10 -12.86 5.84
N VAL A 104 -21.56 -13.76 6.72
CA VAL A 104 -21.78 -15.17 6.41
C VAL A 104 -23.17 -15.42 5.80
N ASN A 105 -24.20 -14.82 6.38
CA ASN A 105 -25.59 -15.16 6.06
C ASN A 105 -26.26 -14.18 5.09
N ASP A 106 -25.74 -12.96 4.95
CA ASP A 106 -26.20 -11.97 3.98
C ASP A 106 -25.02 -11.19 3.35
N PRO A 107 -24.22 -11.84 2.48
CA PRO A 107 -23.02 -11.24 1.93
C PRO A 107 -23.28 -10.06 0.98
N GLN A 108 -24.50 -9.97 0.43
CA GLN A 108 -24.91 -8.85 -0.42
C GLN A 108 -25.11 -7.59 0.41
N GLU A 109 -25.87 -7.68 1.51
CA GLU A 109 -26.07 -6.55 2.41
C GLU A 109 -24.75 -6.15 3.08
N TYR A 110 -23.90 -7.12 3.44
CA TYR A 110 -22.55 -6.86 3.93
C TYR A 110 -21.74 -6.01 2.93
N GLY A 111 -21.72 -6.41 1.65
CA GLY A 111 -21.04 -5.67 0.59
C GLY A 111 -21.62 -4.26 0.40
N ARG A 112 -22.95 -4.11 0.53
CA ARG A 112 -23.61 -2.80 0.44
C ARG A 112 -23.21 -1.86 1.57
N VAL A 113 -23.16 -2.34 2.82
CA VAL A 113 -22.71 -1.54 3.98
C VAL A 113 -21.24 -1.16 3.82
N LEU A 114 -20.40 -2.11 3.36
CA LEU A 114 -18.98 -1.84 3.11
C LEU A 114 -18.78 -0.79 2.02
N ALA A 115 -19.53 -0.88 0.90
CA ALA A 115 -19.50 0.09 -0.18
C ALA A 115 -20.03 1.46 0.27
N ALA A 116 -21.03 1.50 1.16
CA ALA A 116 -21.52 2.75 1.73
C ALA A 116 -20.49 3.44 2.63
N ALA A 117 -19.56 2.70 3.22
CA ALA A 117 -18.45 3.24 4.01
C ALA A 117 -17.25 3.68 3.15
N HIS A 118 -17.29 3.44 1.83
CA HIS A 118 -16.18 3.68 0.91
C HIS A 118 -15.63 5.11 0.99
N HIS A 119 -16.49 6.14 1.11
CA HIS A 119 -16.04 7.54 1.18
C HIS A 119 -15.18 7.82 2.42
N GLN A 120 -15.54 7.26 3.57
CA GLN A 120 -14.77 7.44 4.80
C GLN A 120 -13.40 6.77 4.69
N ILE A 121 -13.36 5.57 4.12
CA ILE A 121 -12.13 4.77 4.04
C ILE A 121 -11.20 5.35 2.97
N ALA A 122 -11.75 5.77 1.83
CA ALA A 122 -11.02 6.47 0.79
C ALA A 122 -10.42 7.79 1.31
N ALA A 123 -11.16 8.54 2.13
CA ALA A 123 -10.64 9.75 2.78
C ALA A 123 -9.50 9.44 3.76
N PHE A 124 -9.72 8.47 4.65
CA PHE A 124 -8.73 8.05 5.64
C PHE A 124 -7.44 7.55 4.97
N GLY A 125 -7.57 6.57 4.07
CA GLY A 125 -6.45 5.97 3.35
C GLY A 125 -5.77 6.95 2.43
N GLY A 126 -6.54 7.74 1.66
CA GLY A 126 -6.00 8.76 0.76
C GLY A 126 -5.21 9.84 1.51
N ALA A 127 -5.71 10.33 2.64
CA ALA A 127 -4.98 11.28 3.47
C ALA A 127 -3.72 10.66 4.11
N PHE A 128 -3.81 9.42 4.61
CA PHE A 128 -2.67 8.71 5.16
C PHE A 128 -1.57 8.48 4.10
N LEU A 129 -1.93 7.98 2.93
CA LEU A 129 -0.99 7.76 1.82
C LEU A 129 -0.43 9.07 1.27
N MET A 130 -1.20 10.16 1.25
CA MET A 130 -0.69 11.49 0.90
C MET A 130 0.38 11.96 1.90
N MET A 131 0.19 11.72 3.19
CA MET A 131 1.22 11.98 4.20
C MET A 131 2.47 11.15 3.95
N VAL A 132 2.33 9.86 3.61
CA VAL A 132 3.46 8.97 3.26
C VAL A 132 4.23 9.51 2.05
N TYR A 133 3.51 9.87 0.99
CA TYR A 133 4.06 10.45 -0.23
C TYR A 133 4.81 11.77 0.03
N LEU A 134 4.13 12.73 0.67
CA LEU A 134 4.72 14.03 0.96
C LEU A 134 5.89 13.88 1.90
N HIS A 135 5.80 13.04 2.92
CA HIS A 135 6.91 12.80 3.83
C HIS A 135 8.14 12.27 3.12
N PHE A 136 7.98 11.37 2.15
CA PHE A 136 9.09 10.93 1.33
C PHE A 136 9.72 12.09 0.54
N PHE A 137 8.94 12.95 -0.14
CA PHE A 137 9.50 13.99 -1.03
C PHE A 137 9.88 15.31 -0.33
N VAL A 138 9.30 15.60 0.82
CA VAL A 138 9.51 16.81 1.61
C VAL A 138 10.62 16.61 2.65
N ALA A 139 10.87 15.37 3.11
CA ALA A 139 11.98 15.09 4.03
C ALA A 139 13.33 15.60 3.50
N ALA A 140 14.05 16.32 4.36
CA ALA A 140 15.30 16.99 4.01
C ALA A 140 16.42 16.00 3.65
N HIS A 141 17.25 16.39 2.68
CA HIS A 141 18.47 15.70 2.21
C HIS A 141 18.30 14.53 1.23
N LYS A 142 17.45 14.68 0.21
CA LYS A 142 17.60 13.83 -0.99
C LYS A 142 18.65 14.40 -1.93
N THR A 143 19.66 13.59 -2.24
CA THR A 143 20.68 13.88 -3.26
C THR A 143 20.20 13.48 -4.66
N GLU A 144 19.33 12.47 -4.74
CA GLU A 144 18.79 11.92 -5.98
C GLU A 144 17.36 12.41 -6.20
N HIS A 145 17.03 12.80 -7.44
CA HIS A 145 15.68 13.21 -7.85
C HIS A 145 15.33 12.57 -9.19
N TRP A 146 14.16 11.92 -9.29
CA TRP A 146 13.71 11.34 -10.56
C TRP A 146 13.03 12.41 -11.42
N LEU A 147 11.98 13.05 -10.91
CA LEU A 147 11.29 14.18 -11.55
C LEU A 147 11.81 15.51 -11.00
N VAL A 148 13.01 15.89 -11.43
CA VAL A 148 13.76 17.07 -10.93
C VAL A 148 12.93 18.35 -10.86
N ALA A 149 12.04 18.58 -11.82
CA ALA A 149 11.21 19.80 -11.90
C ALA A 149 10.18 19.90 -10.77
N ILE A 150 9.66 18.77 -10.28
CA ILE A 150 8.61 18.72 -9.25
C ILE A 150 9.20 18.42 -7.87
N GLU A 151 10.20 17.54 -7.80
CA GLU A 151 10.80 17.09 -6.54
C GLU A 151 11.66 18.17 -5.87
N ARG A 152 12.38 19.01 -6.64
CA ARG A 152 13.22 20.08 -6.08
C ARG A 152 12.43 21.15 -5.31
N PRO A 153 11.30 21.69 -5.82
CA PRO A 153 10.44 22.57 -5.05
C PRO A 153 9.91 21.92 -3.75
N LEU A 154 9.48 20.66 -3.82
CA LEU A 154 8.96 19.92 -2.66
C LEU A 154 10.03 19.78 -1.56
N THR A 155 11.28 19.47 -1.93
CA THR A 155 12.39 19.34 -0.97
C THR A 155 12.71 20.68 -0.28
N ARG A 156 12.53 21.82 -0.96
CA ARG A 156 12.76 23.15 -0.36
C ARG A 156 11.71 23.51 0.70
N LEU A 157 10.50 22.97 0.57
CA LEU A 157 9.42 23.12 1.57
C LEU A 157 9.70 22.30 2.84
N GLY A 158 10.65 21.35 2.78
CA GLY A 158 11.06 20.47 3.88
C GLY A 158 11.63 21.10 5.14
N LYS A 159 11.80 22.43 5.16
CA LYS A 159 12.20 23.15 6.37
C LYS A 159 11.08 23.25 7.42
N MET A 160 9.84 22.96 7.04
CA MET A 160 8.67 23.04 7.91
C MET A 160 8.01 21.66 7.97
N GLU A 161 8.25 20.90 9.05
CA GLU A 161 7.66 19.56 9.23
C GLU A 161 6.11 19.57 9.13
N ALA A 162 5.47 20.70 9.45
CA ALA A 162 4.02 20.87 9.36
C ALA A 162 3.48 21.05 7.94
N VAL A 163 4.33 21.27 6.92
CA VAL A 163 3.87 21.51 5.54
C VAL A 163 3.23 20.26 4.93
N GLU A 164 3.74 19.06 5.25
CA GLU A 164 3.15 17.79 4.79
C GLU A 164 1.67 17.68 5.22
N ALA A 165 1.40 17.95 6.50
CA ALA A 165 0.05 17.95 7.05
C ALA A 165 -0.82 19.06 6.46
N ALA A 166 -0.28 20.28 6.32
CA ALA A 166 -1.02 21.41 5.76
C ALA A 166 -1.45 21.15 4.31
N LEU A 167 -0.55 20.63 3.47
CA LEU A 167 -0.85 20.26 2.08
C LEU A 167 -1.88 19.14 1.99
N THR A 168 -1.75 18.11 2.83
CA THR A 168 -2.71 17.00 2.88
C THR A 168 -4.09 17.48 3.28
N LEU A 169 -4.19 18.30 4.33
CA LEU A 169 -5.47 18.87 4.78
C LEU A 169 -6.06 19.83 3.73
N ALA A 170 -5.24 20.64 3.06
CA ALA A 170 -5.72 21.49 1.97
C ALA A 170 -6.30 20.66 0.82
N LEU A 171 -5.61 19.59 0.42
CA LEU A 171 -6.10 18.66 -0.60
C LEU A 171 -7.39 17.97 -0.15
N LEU A 172 -7.47 17.52 1.10
CA LEU A 172 -8.67 16.92 1.68
C LEU A 172 -9.86 17.88 1.65
N LEU A 173 -9.65 19.15 2.00
CA LEU A 173 -10.69 20.18 1.94
C LEU A 173 -11.16 20.43 0.51
N VAL A 174 -10.23 20.51 -0.45
CA VAL A 174 -10.58 20.64 -1.87
C VAL A 174 -11.37 19.42 -2.35
N ALA A 175 -10.94 18.20 -2.01
CA ALA A 175 -11.66 16.97 -2.35
C ALA A 175 -13.05 16.90 -1.69
N SER A 176 -13.21 17.43 -0.47
CA SER A 176 -14.50 17.44 0.23
C SER A 176 -15.58 18.24 -0.50
N HIS A 177 -15.20 19.22 -1.33
CA HIS A 177 -16.15 19.97 -2.15
C HIS A 177 -16.74 19.15 -3.29
N LEU A 178 -16.10 18.04 -3.67
CA LEU A 178 -16.62 17.10 -4.65
C LEU A 178 -17.72 16.21 -4.04
N ILE A 179 -17.75 16.04 -2.72
CA ILE A 179 -18.68 15.14 -2.04
C ILE A 179 -20.06 15.79 -1.93
N ASP A 180 -21.07 15.06 -2.41
CA ASP A 180 -22.47 15.45 -2.31
C ASP A 180 -23.08 15.08 -0.95
N GLY A 181 -23.78 16.05 -0.35
CA GLY A 181 -24.46 15.94 0.94
C GLY A 181 -23.60 16.33 2.13
N ASP A 182 -24.13 17.21 2.99
CA ASP A 182 -23.38 17.79 4.11
C ASP A 182 -22.90 16.74 5.13
N VAL A 183 -23.71 15.69 5.36
CA VAL A 183 -23.35 14.59 6.28
C VAL A 183 -22.17 13.78 5.73
N ARG A 184 -22.25 13.33 4.46
CA ARG A 184 -21.17 12.57 3.80
C ARG A 184 -19.88 13.38 3.72
N ARG A 185 -19.99 14.69 3.43
CA ARG A 185 -18.85 15.61 3.43
C ARG A 185 -18.21 15.72 4.80
N GLY A 186 -19.01 15.86 5.86
CA GLY A 186 -18.51 15.86 7.24
C GLY A 186 -17.78 14.57 7.60
N GLU A 187 -18.39 13.42 7.31
CA GLU A 187 -17.79 12.10 7.52
C GLU A 187 -16.47 11.92 6.75
N PHE A 188 -16.42 12.36 5.49
CA PHE A 188 -15.23 12.32 4.64
C PHE A 188 -14.09 13.14 5.26
N VAL A 189 -14.35 14.39 5.66
CA VAL A 189 -13.33 15.25 6.28
C VAL A 189 -12.84 14.67 7.61
N VAL A 190 -13.76 14.21 8.47
CA VAL A 190 -13.40 13.60 9.76
C VAL A 190 -12.52 12.37 9.56
N ALA A 191 -12.88 11.49 8.63
CA ALA A 191 -12.10 10.29 8.34
C ALA A 191 -10.71 10.62 7.76
N GLY A 192 -10.62 11.60 6.85
CA GLY A 192 -9.33 12.06 6.31
C GLY A 192 -8.43 12.70 7.37
N VAL A 193 -9.00 13.47 8.31
CA VAL A 193 -8.25 14.00 9.46
C VAL A 193 -7.71 12.86 10.33
N TRP A 194 -8.51 11.81 10.58
CA TRP A 194 -8.02 10.62 11.29
C TRP A 194 -6.89 9.91 10.54
N GLY A 195 -6.88 9.93 9.21
CA GLY A 195 -5.74 9.45 8.40
C GLY A 195 -4.46 10.22 8.70
N VAL A 196 -4.52 11.56 8.70
CA VAL A 196 -3.39 12.44 9.07
C VAL A 196 -2.94 12.19 10.51
N VAL A 197 -3.88 12.13 11.45
CA VAL A 197 -3.58 11.86 12.88
C VAL A 197 -2.89 10.51 13.04
N THR A 198 -3.39 9.46 12.39
CA THR A 198 -2.81 8.10 12.46
C THR A 198 -1.38 8.08 11.94
N PHE A 199 -1.09 8.79 10.84
CA PHE A 199 0.26 8.94 10.34
C PHE A 199 1.18 9.62 11.37
N ILE A 200 0.76 10.76 11.92
CA ILE A 200 1.54 11.52 12.91
C ILE A 200 1.78 10.69 14.17
N LEU A 201 0.77 9.98 14.68
CA LEU A 201 0.89 9.11 15.85
C LEU A 201 1.87 7.96 15.59
N THR A 202 1.80 7.31 14.42
CA THR A 202 2.69 6.19 14.09
C THR A 202 4.15 6.66 13.94
N LYS A 203 4.36 7.84 13.34
CA LYS A 203 5.67 8.50 13.27
C LYS A 203 6.18 8.90 14.66
N GLY A 204 5.32 9.49 15.49
CA GLY A 204 5.63 9.90 16.85
C GLY A 204 6.00 8.72 17.76
N LEU A 205 5.25 7.62 17.70
CA LEU A 205 5.57 6.37 18.43
C LEU A 205 6.95 5.82 18.05
N THR A 206 7.32 5.94 16.78
CA THR A 206 8.65 5.55 16.30
C THR A 206 9.75 6.42 16.90
N ALA A 207 9.50 7.72 17.09
CA ALA A 207 10.44 8.63 17.75
C ALA A 207 10.55 8.36 19.27
N PHE A 208 9.43 8.12 19.97
CA PHE A 208 9.41 7.85 21.40
C PHE A 208 10.01 6.49 21.79
N LEU A 209 9.77 5.44 20.99
CA LEU A 209 10.25 4.08 21.28
C LEU A 209 11.69 3.84 20.80
N GLY A 210 12.26 4.77 20.02
CA GLY A 210 13.62 4.69 19.50
C GLY A 210 14.52 5.75 20.12
N GLY A 211 14.90 5.53 21.39
CA GLY A 211 15.81 6.39 22.15
C GLY A 211 17.07 6.80 21.38
N ASP A 212 17.49 8.04 21.64
CA ASP A 212 18.66 8.81 21.19
C ASP A 212 19.41 8.33 19.92
N ALA A 213 19.33 9.14 18.87
CA ALA A 213 20.48 9.81 18.25
C ALA A 213 20.20 10.25 16.81
N GLU A 214 20.82 11.38 16.49
CA GLU A 214 20.98 12.02 15.19
C GLU A 214 21.54 11.09 14.09
N GLU A 215 21.53 11.62 12.86
CA GLU A 215 22.19 11.10 11.65
C GLU A 215 21.52 9.91 10.94
N ASN A 216 20.32 10.15 10.39
CA ASN A 216 19.94 9.82 9.00
C ASN A 216 18.42 10.01 8.83
N HIS A 217 18.00 11.27 8.73
CA HIS A 217 16.58 11.68 8.63
C HIS A 217 15.91 11.36 7.29
N THR A 218 16.60 10.69 6.36
CA THR A 218 16.14 10.55 4.97
C THR A 218 15.45 9.22 4.68
N ARG A 219 15.50 8.24 5.61
CA ARG A 219 14.89 6.91 5.40
C ARG A 219 13.92 6.58 6.52
N VAL A 220 12.65 6.71 6.17
CA VAL A 220 11.49 6.71 7.04
C VAL A 220 11.27 5.31 7.62
N VAL A 221 11.08 5.28 8.95
CA VAL A 221 10.72 4.14 9.81
C VAL A 221 11.86 3.28 10.35
N LYS A 222 12.18 3.52 11.64
CA LYS A 222 13.11 2.69 12.44
C LYS A 222 12.57 1.25 12.57
N GLN A 223 13.49 0.29 12.56
CA GLN A 223 13.20 -1.11 12.91
C GLN A 223 12.58 -1.19 14.32
N GLY A 224 11.48 -1.93 14.49
CA GLY A 224 10.79 -1.98 15.77
C GLY A 224 9.30 -2.29 15.65
N ALA A 225 8.63 -2.34 16.81
CA ALA A 225 7.18 -2.55 16.86
C ALA A 225 6.40 -1.41 16.19
N ALA A 226 6.84 -0.16 16.37
CA ALA A 226 6.24 1.00 15.72
C ALA A 226 6.41 0.96 14.20
N GLY A 227 7.58 0.56 13.71
CA GLY A 227 7.81 0.41 12.28
C GLY A 227 7.05 -0.77 11.67
N PHE A 228 6.91 -1.86 12.41
CA PHE A 228 6.05 -2.96 12.01
C PHE A 228 4.59 -2.51 11.90
N LEU A 229 4.07 -1.80 12.90
CA LEU A 229 2.72 -1.22 12.85
C LEU A 229 2.55 -0.28 11.66
N TYR A 230 3.56 0.54 11.35
CA TYR A 230 3.53 1.42 10.19
C TYR A 230 3.41 0.64 8.87
N LEU A 231 4.18 -0.44 8.70
CA LEU A 231 4.08 -1.29 7.50
C LEU A 231 2.69 -1.96 7.39
N GLU A 232 2.14 -2.44 8.50
CA GLU A 232 0.80 -3.05 8.47
C GLU A 232 -0.29 -1.99 8.20
N LEU A 233 -0.12 -0.75 8.64
CA LEU A 233 -1.01 0.37 8.30
C LEU A 233 -0.89 0.82 6.84
N LEU A 234 0.31 0.75 6.25
CA LEU A 234 0.50 0.94 4.82
C LEU A 234 -0.22 -0.16 4.04
N ASP A 235 0.05 -1.43 4.37
CA ASP A 235 -0.63 -2.58 3.76
C ASP A 235 -2.15 -2.47 3.91
N ALA A 236 -2.64 -1.97 5.04
CA ALA A 236 -4.05 -1.72 5.27
C ALA A 236 -4.64 -0.71 4.29
N SER A 237 -3.96 0.41 4.12
CA SER A 237 -4.40 1.50 3.26
C SER A 237 -4.42 1.08 1.78
N PHE A 238 -3.41 0.34 1.34
CA PHE A 238 -3.32 -0.16 -0.05
C PHE A 238 -4.30 -1.31 -0.34
N SER A 239 -4.57 -2.17 0.64
CA SER A 239 -5.37 -3.38 0.41
C SER A 239 -6.88 -3.14 0.35
N PHE A 240 -7.37 -1.97 0.78
CA PHE A 240 -8.81 -1.70 0.82
C PHE A 240 -9.44 -1.71 -0.58
N ASP A 241 -8.80 -1.08 -1.57
CA ASP A 241 -9.30 -1.03 -2.95
C ASP A 241 -9.40 -2.44 -3.57
N GLY A 242 -8.45 -3.32 -3.23
CA GLY A 242 -8.51 -4.74 -3.64
C GLY A 242 -9.72 -5.46 -3.06
N VAL A 243 -10.09 -5.19 -1.82
CA VAL A 243 -11.29 -5.75 -1.18
C VAL A 243 -12.57 -5.23 -1.82
N VAL A 244 -12.66 -3.92 -2.07
CA VAL A 244 -13.83 -3.30 -2.72
C VAL A 244 -13.99 -3.82 -4.15
N GLY A 245 -12.91 -3.84 -4.94
CA GLY A 245 -12.91 -4.38 -6.30
C GLY A 245 -13.29 -5.86 -6.35
N ALA A 246 -12.96 -6.64 -5.31
CA ALA A 246 -13.35 -8.04 -5.24
C ALA A 246 -14.86 -8.25 -5.12
N PHE A 247 -15.58 -7.34 -4.46
CA PHE A 247 -17.04 -7.38 -4.36
C PHE A 247 -17.75 -7.14 -5.70
N ALA A 248 -17.08 -6.53 -6.69
CA ALA A 248 -17.59 -6.43 -8.04
C ALA A 248 -17.62 -7.78 -8.77
N LEU A 249 -16.82 -8.77 -8.32
CA LEU A 249 -16.72 -10.09 -8.94
C LEU A 249 -17.49 -11.17 -8.17
N THR A 250 -17.49 -11.10 -6.84
CA THR A 250 -18.17 -12.08 -6.01
C THR A 250 -18.52 -11.50 -4.64
N HIS A 251 -19.66 -11.90 -4.08
CA HIS A 251 -20.01 -11.57 -2.70
C HIS A 251 -19.57 -12.65 -1.70
N ASN A 252 -18.97 -13.75 -2.18
CA ASN A 252 -18.52 -14.81 -1.28
C ASN A 252 -17.19 -14.44 -0.63
N LEU A 253 -17.25 -14.08 0.66
CA LEU A 253 -16.08 -13.68 1.46
C LEU A 253 -14.97 -14.73 1.49
N VAL A 254 -15.29 -16.01 1.43
CA VAL A 254 -14.28 -17.08 1.39
C VAL A 254 -13.51 -16.99 0.08
N ILE A 255 -14.19 -16.82 -1.05
CA ILE A 255 -13.56 -16.68 -2.37
C ILE A 255 -12.73 -15.39 -2.42
N ILE A 256 -13.24 -14.27 -1.88
CA ILE A 256 -12.50 -13.00 -1.78
C ILE A 256 -11.21 -13.20 -0.98
N THR A 257 -11.32 -13.79 0.22
CA THR A 257 -10.18 -14.01 1.12
C THR A 257 -9.14 -14.93 0.48
N LEU A 258 -9.56 -15.99 -0.21
CA LEU A 258 -8.64 -16.89 -0.91
C LEU A 258 -7.92 -16.20 -2.07
N GLY A 259 -8.67 -15.48 -2.92
CA GLY A 259 -8.15 -14.78 -4.09
C GLY A 259 -7.18 -13.66 -3.74
N LEU A 260 -7.63 -12.70 -2.93
CA LEU A 260 -6.80 -11.58 -2.48
C LEU A 260 -5.69 -12.05 -1.54
N GLY A 261 -5.94 -13.06 -0.71
CA GLY A 261 -4.91 -13.66 0.15
C GLY A 261 -3.76 -14.26 -0.65
N ALA A 262 -4.06 -14.98 -1.73
CA ALA A 262 -3.05 -15.52 -2.64
C ALA A 262 -2.26 -14.41 -3.36
N GLY A 263 -2.93 -13.32 -3.77
CA GLY A 263 -2.23 -12.15 -4.32
C GLY A 263 -1.30 -11.48 -3.32
N ALA A 264 -1.74 -11.32 -2.06
CA ALA A 264 -0.93 -10.78 -0.97
C ALA A 264 0.35 -11.60 -0.74
N MET A 265 0.26 -12.93 -0.88
CA MET A 265 1.43 -13.81 -0.79
C MET A 265 2.43 -13.52 -1.91
N PHE A 266 1.97 -13.27 -3.14
CA PHE A 266 2.84 -12.86 -4.24
C PHE A 266 3.51 -11.51 -3.98
N VAL A 267 2.72 -10.49 -3.60
CA VAL A 267 3.21 -9.15 -3.25
C VAL A 267 4.33 -9.25 -2.21
N ARG A 268 4.12 -10.06 -1.16
CA ARG A 268 5.12 -10.23 -0.10
C ARG A 268 6.37 -10.99 -0.59
N SER A 269 6.22 -12.02 -1.41
CA SER A 269 7.35 -12.68 -2.06
C SER A 269 8.16 -11.72 -2.94
N PHE A 270 7.50 -10.80 -3.64
CA PHE A 270 8.17 -9.75 -4.40
C PHE A 270 8.93 -8.79 -3.48
N THR A 271 8.32 -8.31 -2.39
CA THR A 271 8.99 -7.46 -1.40
C THR A 271 10.30 -8.09 -0.92
N LEU A 272 10.27 -9.38 -0.55
CA LEU A 272 11.48 -10.10 -0.13
C LEU A 272 12.52 -10.22 -1.22
N LEU A 273 12.10 -10.57 -2.42
CA LEU A 273 13.01 -10.71 -3.55
C LEU A 273 13.73 -9.38 -3.82
N LEU A 274 13.01 -8.27 -3.75
CA LEU A 274 13.56 -6.92 -3.93
C LEU A 274 14.60 -6.59 -2.84
N VAL A 275 14.28 -6.89 -1.57
CA VAL A 275 15.18 -6.67 -0.42
C VAL A 275 16.42 -7.56 -0.51
N GLU A 276 16.28 -8.87 -0.68
CA GLU A 276 17.42 -9.79 -0.69
C GLU A 276 18.35 -9.59 -1.89
N ARG A 277 17.83 -9.11 -3.02
CA ARG A 277 18.65 -8.78 -4.20
C ARG A 277 19.25 -7.38 -4.17
N GLY A 278 18.92 -6.55 -3.19
CA GLY A 278 19.35 -5.14 -3.18
C GLY A 278 18.89 -4.40 -4.44
N THR A 279 17.67 -4.72 -4.92
CA THR A 279 17.17 -4.21 -6.20
C THR A 279 16.98 -2.70 -6.17
N LEU A 280 16.59 -2.16 -5.01
CA LEU A 280 16.40 -0.72 -4.81
C LEU A 280 17.73 0.05 -4.82
N ASP A 281 18.79 -0.54 -4.27
CA ASP A 281 20.13 0.06 -4.34
C ASP A 281 20.70 -0.03 -5.76
N THR A 282 20.38 -1.10 -6.50
CA THR A 282 20.81 -1.27 -7.90
C THR A 282 20.08 -0.30 -8.83
N TYR A 283 18.81 0.01 -8.57
CA TYR A 283 17.98 0.86 -9.41
C TYR A 283 17.52 2.12 -8.66
N ARG A 284 18.36 3.17 -8.69
CA ARG A 284 18.20 4.39 -7.88
C ARG A 284 16.81 5.05 -7.94
N PHE A 285 16.11 5.02 -9.07
CA PHE A 285 14.82 5.68 -9.22
C PHE A 285 13.62 4.77 -8.90
N LEU A 286 13.85 3.47 -8.67
CA LEU A 286 12.77 2.51 -8.45
C LEU A 286 11.95 2.86 -7.20
N GLU A 287 12.62 3.27 -6.13
CA GLU A 287 11.97 3.77 -4.91
C GLU A 287 11.17 5.05 -5.18
N HIS A 288 11.72 5.99 -5.96
CA HIS A 288 11.02 7.23 -6.33
C HIS A 288 9.74 6.95 -7.13
N GLY A 289 9.81 6.04 -8.12
CA GLY A 289 8.66 5.64 -8.91
C GLY A 289 7.54 5.03 -8.06
N ALA A 290 7.91 4.25 -7.04
CA ALA A 290 6.93 3.66 -6.13
C ALA A 290 6.23 4.71 -5.26
N PHE A 291 6.98 5.65 -4.67
CA PHE A 291 6.33 6.74 -3.93
C PHE A 291 5.49 7.64 -4.83
N TRP A 292 5.87 7.88 -6.08
CA TRP A 292 5.00 8.55 -7.05
C TRP A 292 3.69 7.79 -7.31
N ALA A 293 3.75 6.46 -7.40
CA ALA A 293 2.56 5.62 -7.49
C ALA A 293 1.67 5.76 -6.24
N VAL A 294 2.26 5.78 -5.04
CA VAL A 294 1.54 6.07 -3.78
C VAL A 294 0.84 7.44 -3.81
N GLY A 295 1.53 8.48 -4.29
CA GLY A 295 0.95 9.82 -4.41
C GLY A 295 -0.22 9.87 -5.39
N VAL A 296 -0.08 9.21 -6.54
CA VAL A 296 -1.17 9.07 -7.53
C VAL A 296 -2.35 8.31 -6.94
N LEU A 297 -2.10 7.20 -6.26
CA LEU A 297 -3.14 6.42 -5.59
C LEU A 297 -3.86 7.24 -4.52
N ALA A 298 -3.13 8.00 -3.70
CA ALA A 298 -3.71 8.88 -2.69
C ALA A 298 -4.67 9.92 -3.31
N VAL A 299 -4.30 10.50 -4.45
CA VAL A 299 -5.17 11.43 -5.19
C VAL A 299 -6.38 10.70 -5.77
N ILE A 300 -6.18 9.51 -6.35
CA ILE A 300 -7.27 8.68 -6.88
C ILE A 300 -8.24 8.29 -5.78
N MET A 301 -7.79 7.92 -4.58
CA MET A 301 -8.67 7.60 -3.45
C MET A 301 -9.47 8.83 -3.00
N LEU A 302 -8.82 9.99 -2.86
CA LEU A 302 -9.51 11.22 -2.45
C LEU A 302 -10.53 11.72 -3.48
N ALA A 303 -10.26 11.54 -4.78
CA ALA A 303 -11.18 11.91 -5.86
C ALA A 303 -12.21 10.80 -6.18
N GLY A 304 -11.87 9.54 -5.93
CA GLY A 304 -12.57 8.35 -6.39
C GLY A 304 -13.88 8.06 -5.65
N VAL A 305 -14.26 8.91 -4.69
CA VAL A 305 -15.53 8.80 -3.98
C VAL A 305 -16.73 9.10 -4.89
N GLU A 306 -16.59 10.06 -5.80
CA GLU A 306 -17.65 10.39 -6.76
C GLU A 306 -17.28 9.93 -8.19
N PHE A 307 -15.99 9.93 -8.53
CA PHE A 307 -15.52 9.41 -9.80
C PHE A 307 -15.20 7.92 -9.67
N HIS A 308 -16.03 7.06 -10.23
CA HIS A 308 -15.71 5.63 -10.33
C HIS A 308 -14.50 5.47 -11.28
N ILE A 309 -13.31 5.32 -10.71
CA ILE A 309 -12.07 5.07 -11.44
C ILE A 309 -11.87 3.55 -11.47
N PRO A 310 -11.89 2.90 -12.66
CA PRO A 310 -11.65 1.48 -12.76
C PRO A 310 -10.31 1.09 -12.14
N GLU A 311 -10.29 0.03 -11.35
CA GLU A 311 -9.11 -0.46 -10.63
C GLU A 311 -7.98 -0.79 -11.61
N ALA A 312 -8.34 -1.28 -12.81
CA ALA A 312 -7.38 -1.50 -13.89
C ALA A 312 -6.60 -0.24 -14.25
N ILE A 313 -7.22 0.95 -14.27
CA ILE A 313 -6.54 2.22 -14.55
C ILE A 313 -5.58 2.56 -13.41
N THR A 314 -6.04 2.44 -12.16
CA THR A 314 -5.24 2.67 -10.96
C THR A 314 -3.97 1.80 -10.97
N GLY A 315 -4.14 0.50 -11.20
CA GLY A 315 -3.03 -0.45 -11.30
C GLY A 315 -2.09 -0.20 -12.49
N LEU A 316 -2.64 0.18 -13.65
CA LEU A 316 -1.83 0.51 -14.83
C LEU A 316 -1.00 1.78 -14.62
N LEU A 317 -1.54 2.80 -13.94
CA LEU A 317 -0.79 4.02 -13.62
C LEU A 317 0.36 3.73 -12.66
N GLY A 318 0.10 2.97 -11.60
CA GLY A 318 1.15 2.52 -10.67
C GLY A 318 2.23 1.71 -11.39
N GLY A 319 1.82 0.69 -12.15
CA GLY A 319 2.72 -0.15 -12.95
C GLY A 319 3.54 0.64 -13.96
N LEU A 320 2.93 1.61 -14.66
CA LEU A 320 3.61 2.47 -15.61
C LEU A 320 4.71 3.29 -14.93
N LEU A 321 4.42 3.91 -13.78
CA LEU A 321 5.42 4.67 -13.02
C LEU A 321 6.60 3.80 -12.59
N ILE A 322 6.34 2.59 -12.12
CA ILE A 322 7.40 1.64 -11.76
C ILE A 322 8.26 1.25 -12.97
N VAL A 323 7.63 0.93 -14.11
CA VAL A 323 8.34 0.55 -15.34
C VAL A 323 9.19 1.72 -15.87
N LEU A 324 8.65 2.95 -15.85
CA LEU A 324 9.38 4.15 -16.27
C LEU A 324 10.56 4.46 -15.34
N ALA A 325 10.39 4.27 -14.04
CA ALA A 325 11.45 4.44 -13.04
C ALA A 325 12.57 3.38 -13.20
N LEU A 326 12.19 2.13 -13.46
CA LEU A 326 13.13 1.06 -13.77
C LEU A 326 13.91 1.35 -15.07
N GLY A 327 13.20 1.74 -16.14
CA GLY A 327 13.79 2.11 -17.42
C GLY A 327 14.79 3.26 -17.29
N SER A 328 14.41 4.31 -16.54
CA SER A 328 15.28 5.46 -16.25
C SER A 328 16.52 5.05 -15.46
N SER A 329 16.38 4.13 -14.50
CA SER A 329 17.50 3.60 -13.70
C SER A 329 18.48 2.79 -14.56
N ILE A 330 17.96 1.94 -15.46
CA ILE A 330 18.80 1.18 -16.40
C ILE A 330 19.59 2.12 -17.32
N VAL A 331 18.95 3.17 -17.83
CA VAL A 331 19.62 4.17 -18.68
C VAL A 331 20.70 4.93 -17.90
N ALA A 332 20.43 5.34 -16.66
CA ALA A 332 21.40 6.02 -15.81
C ALA A 332 22.62 5.13 -15.52
N ASN A 333 22.40 3.87 -15.15
CA ASN A 333 23.48 2.91 -14.86
C ASN A 333 24.32 2.63 -16.12
N ARG A 334 23.71 2.58 -17.30
CA ARG A 334 24.44 2.46 -18.58
C ARG A 334 25.32 3.68 -18.86
N LYS A 335 24.83 4.89 -18.59
CA LYS A 335 25.61 6.13 -18.78
C LYS A 335 26.80 6.18 -17.82
N GLU A 336 26.62 5.82 -16.56
CA GLU A 336 27.72 5.76 -15.59
C GLU A 336 28.78 4.73 -15.96
N ALA A 337 28.36 3.53 -16.41
CA ALA A 337 29.29 2.52 -16.89
C ALA A 337 30.12 3.01 -18.09
N GLN A 338 29.51 3.76 -19.02
CA GLN A 338 30.22 4.35 -20.15
C GLN A 338 31.21 5.46 -19.75
N VAL A 339 30.88 6.24 -18.72
CA VAL A 339 31.78 7.28 -18.17
C VAL A 339 32.96 6.64 -17.44
N SER A 340 32.74 5.59 -16.65
CA SER A 340 33.81 4.84 -15.97
C SER A 340 34.80 4.23 -16.96
N VAL A 341 34.31 3.60 -18.04
CA VAL A 341 35.17 3.00 -19.07
C VAL A 341 36.02 4.04 -19.81
N LYS A 342 35.50 5.26 -20.03
CA LYS A 342 36.27 6.36 -20.63
C LYS A 342 37.27 7.01 -19.67
N GLY A 343 37.03 6.95 -18.36
CA GLY A 343 37.95 7.44 -17.33
C GLY A 343 39.19 6.56 -17.16
N ASP A 344 39.04 5.23 -17.30
CA ASP A 344 40.15 4.27 -17.19
C ASP A 344 41.03 4.17 -18.47
N THR A 345 40.63 4.85 -19.56
CA THR A 345 41.38 4.88 -20.83
C THR A 345 42.15 6.18 -21.06
N GLN A 346 42.20 7.09 -20.08
CA GLN A 346 43.04 8.30 -20.08
C GLN A 346 44.21 8.16 -19.11
#